data_AF-A0A0A9CSM2-F1
#
_entry.id   AF-A0A0A9CSM2-F1
#
_cell.length_a   1.000
_cell.length_b   1.000
_cell.length_c   1.000
_cell.angle_alpha   90.00
_cell.angle_beta   90.00
_cell.angle_gamma   90.00
#
_symmetry.space_group_name_H-M   'P 1'
#
loop_
_entity.id
_entity.type
_entity.pdbx_description
1 polymer ?
#
loop_
_entity_poly.entity_id
_entity_poly.type
_entity_poly.pdbx_seq_one_letter_code
_entity_poly.pdbx_strand_id
1 'polypeptide(L)'
;MHRHRNGLRNLFVSDEWHTTSFSTSVEGQLVENIVLSMPFWHKVENCLRASQPLLIALRIADGDETPAAPEIMAAMDVAKTTIKDSLKDKPRLLAEVLECYEKRWESQMEQKLYGAALYLNPGKFFAIREKDRRQAARLRSMFNDVLWKMVSDDDEQTKISKQADDYERSEGDSFSKQGAIRDRDRKNPSKDFETIPSVLPFLFGNELTMELYICIAVLWWGSYGGLEYELQSLAKRIISLCCSASGCERNWSAFANVSTTTK
;
A
#
# COMPACT_ATOMS: atom_id res chain seq x y z
N MET A 1 13.32 19.10 -5.79
CA MET A 1 13.90 20.23 -5.01
C MET A 1 15.10 19.80 -4.16
N HIS A 2 14.97 18.95 -3.13
CA HIS A 2 16.09 18.58 -2.25
C HIS A 2 17.33 17.98 -2.97
N ARG A 3 17.13 17.12 -3.97
CA ARG A 3 18.23 16.56 -4.79
C ARG A 3 19.06 17.63 -5.53
N HIS A 4 18.48 18.81 -5.77
CA HIS A 4 19.14 19.92 -6.45
C HIS A 4 19.58 21.03 -5.49
N ARG A 5 19.68 20.74 -4.18
CA ARG A 5 20.08 21.72 -3.16
C ARG A 5 21.35 22.48 -3.54
N ASN A 6 22.40 21.77 -3.92
CA ASN A 6 23.68 22.39 -4.27
C ASN A 6 23.57 23.21 -5.56
N GLY A 7 22.87 22.69 -6.58
CA GLY A 7 22.62 23.43 -7.82
C GLY A 7 21.84 24.72 -7.58
N LEU A 8 20.80 24.68 -6.74
CA LEU A 8 20.02 25.85 -6.35
C LEU A 8 20.87 26.85 -5.55
N ARG A 9 21.68 26.40 -4.59
CA ARG A 9 22.58 27.31 -3.87
C ARG A 9 23.59 27.95 -4.80
N ASN A 10 24.17 27.18 -5.72
CA ASN A 10 25.13 27.67 -6.71
C ASN A 10 24.53 28.72 -7.64
N LEU A 11 23.26 28.55 -8.03
CA LEU A 11 22.54 29.55 -8.83
C LEU A 11 22.52 30.92 -8.12
N PHE A 12 22.17 30.96 -6.84
CA PHE A 12 22.02 32.21 -6.10
C PHE A 12 23.34 32.87 -5.66
N VAL A 13 24.47 32.17 -5.76
CA VAL A 13 25.82 32.74 -5.54
C VAL A 13 26.59 32.99 -6.84
N SER A 14 25.93 32.79 -7.99
CA SER A 14 26.56 32.97 -9.29
C SER A 14 26.63 34.44 -9.70
N ASP A 15 27.66 34.80 -10.46
CA ASP A 15 27.79 36.14 -11.03
C ASP A 15 26.59 36.46 -11.94
N GLU A 16 26.11 35.46 -12.68
CA GLU A 16 24.94 35.58 -13.54
C GLU A 16 23.69 36.01 -12.77
N TRP A 17 23.43 35.44 -11.59
CA TRP A 17 22.30 35.84 -10.75
C TRP A 17 22.39 37.32 -10.35
N HIS A 18 23.57 37.77 -9.90
CA HIS A 18 23.80 39.14 -9.45
C HIS A 18 23.74 40.17 -10.58
N THR A 19 23.88 39.76 -11.84
CA THR A 19 23.65 40.66 -13.00
C THR A 19 22.17 40.84 -13.35
N THR A 20 21.26 40.01 -12.82
CA THR A 20 19.83 40.11 -13.11
C THR A 20 19.14 41.21 -12.30
N SER A 21 18.08 41.79 -12.85
CA SER A 21 17.20 42.72 -12.12
C SER A 21 16.47 42.07 -10.95
N PHE A 22 16.35 40.74 -10.95
CA PHE A 22 15.69 39.98 -9.89
C PHE A 22 16.54 39.96 -8.60
N SER A 23 17.87 39.95 -8.69
CA SER A 23 18.74 39.93 -7.50
C SER A 23 18.57 41.18 -6.62
N THR A 24 18.17 42.30 -7.21
CA THR A 24 17.90 43.57 -6.50
C THR A 24 16.45 43.75 -6.06
N SER A 25 15.53 42.90 -6.52
CA SER A 25 14.13 43.00 -6.10
C SER A 25 13.95 42.46 -4.68
N VAL A 26 12.92 42.96 -3.98
CA VAL A 26 12.59 42.50 -2.63
C VAL A 26 12.32 40.99 -2.62
N GLU A 27 11.56 40.51 -3.61
CA GLU A 27 11.22 39.09 -3.75
C GLU A 27 12.44 38.23 -4.06
N GLY A 28 13.33 38.67 -4.96
CA GLY A 28 14.54 37.93 -5.31
C GLY A 28 15.50 37.78 -4.14
N GLN A 29 15.70 38.84 -3.36
CA GLN A 29 16.48 38.79 -2.12
C GLN A 29 15.86 37.87 -1.08
N LEU A 30 14.53 37.86 -0.96
CA LEU A 30 13.83 36.92 -0.06
C LEU A 30 14.07 35.46 -0.48
N VAL A 31 13.92 35.13 -1.76
CA VAL A 31 14.15 33.76 -2.27
C VAL A 31 15.61 33.35 -2.11
N GLU A 32 16.55 34.24 -2.42
CA GLU A 32 17.99 34.03 -2.22
C GLU A 32 18.28 33.68 -0.76
N ASN A 33 17.80 34.50 0.19
CA ASN A 33 17.96 34.26 1.62
C ASN A 33 17.36 32.92 2.06
N ILE A 34 16.19 32.55 1.54
CA ILE A 34 15.56 31.25 1.84
C ILE A 34 16.40 30.09 1.30
N VAL A 35 16.84 30.15 0.04
CA VAL A 35 17.59 29.08 -0.62
C VAL A 35 18.99 28.91 -0.02
N LEU A 36 19.62 29.97 0.46
CA LEU A 36 20.92 29.89 1.12
C LEU A 36 20.81 29.49 2.60
N SER A 37 19.61 29.59 3.19
CA SER A 37 19.35 29.29 4.60
C SER A 37 19.45 27.79 4.94
N MET A 38 20.32 27.45 5.89
CA MET A 38 20.40 26.10 6.45
C MET A 38 19.09 25.67 7.15
N PRO A 39 18.43 26.51 8.00
CA PRO A 39 17.12 26.19 8.56
C PRO A 39 16.05 25.78 7.55
N PHE A 40 16.00 26.44 6.38
CA PHE A 40 15.07 26.08 5.31
C PHE A 40 15.29 24.64 4.84
N TRP A 41 16.53 24.27 4.52
CA TRP A 41 16.84 22.92 4.04
C TRP A 41 16.59 21.83 5.08
N HIS A 42 16.84 22.10 6.36
CA HIS A 42 16.48 21.16 7.43
C HIS A 42 14.96 20.92 7.49
N LYS A 43 14.14 21.96 7.30
CA LYS A 43 12.69 21.81 7.21
C LYS A 43 12.29 20.97 6.00
N VAL A 44 12.86 21.22 4.82
CA VAL A 44 12.63 20.42 3.60
C VAL A 44 12.99 18.95 3.83
N GLU A 45 14.12 18.68 4.47
CA GLU A 45 14.56 17.32 4.78
C GLU A 45 13.59 16.61 5.75
N ASN A 46 13.11 17.31 6.78
CA ASN A 46 12.09 16.77 7.68
C ASN A 46 10.77 16.45 6.96
N CYS A 47 10.32 17.32 6.05
CA CYS A 47 9.14 17.07 5.24
C CYS A 47 9.30 15.80 4.39
N LEU A 48 10.49 15.59 3.80
CA LEU A 48 10.77 14.38 3.03
C LEU A 48 10.80 13.12 3.89
N ARG A 49 11.46 13.18 5.06
CA ARG A 49 11.48 12.06 6.01
C ARG A 49 10.06 11.65 6.44
N ALA A 50 9.18 12.62 6.70
CA ALA A 50 7.80 12.38 7.07
C ALA A 50 6.93 11.84 5.91
N SER A 51 7.09 12.38 4.69
CA SER A 51 6.18 12.12 3.57
C SER A 51 6.61 10.96 2.68
N GLN A 52 7.91 10.68 2.52
CA GLN A 52 8.40 9.66 1.60
C GLN A 52 7.83 8.26 1.86
N PRO A 53 7.75 7.77 3.12
CA PRO A 53 7.16 6.45 3.37
C PRO A 53 5.69 6.37 2.98
N LEU A 54 4.93 7.47 3.15
CA LEU A 54 3.53 7.56 2.74
C LEU A 54 3.36 7.61 1.23
N LEU A 55 4.28 8.27 0.50
CA LEU A 55 4.28 8.27 -0.96
C LEU A 55 4.55 6.87 -1.54
N ILE A 56 5.35 6.05 -0.85
CA ILE A 56 5.56 4.65 -1.23
C ILE A 56 4.28 3.85 -1.03
N ALA A 57 3.62 3.99 0.13
CA ALA A 57 2.33 3.34 0.39
C ALA A 57 1.25 3.79 -0.60
N LEU A 58 1.23 5.07 -0.97
CA LEU A 58 0.31 5.61 -1.96
C LEU A 58 0.57 5.01 -3.36
N ARG A 59 1.84 4.87 -3.78
CA ARG A 59 2.17 4.20 -5.05
C ARG A 59 1.73 2.74 -5.08
N ILE A 60 1.78 2.06 -3.94
CA ILE A 60 1.26 0.68 -3.81
C ILE A 60 -0.27 0.67 -3.97
N ALA A 61 -0.97 1.65 -3.39
CA ALA A 61 -2.42 1.77 -3.53
C ALA A 61 -2.87 2.20 -4.94
N ASP A 62 -2.09 3.06 -5.59
CA ASP A 62 -2.42 3.62 -6.90
C ASP A 62 -2.15 2.65 -8.04
N GLY A 63 -1.26 1.66 -7.90
CA GLY A 63 -0.89 0.74 -8.98
C GLY A 63 -2.11 0.08 -9.67
N ASP A 64 -2.41 0.48 -10.92
CA ASP A 64 -3.53 -0.02 -11.75
C ASP A 64 -3.57 -1.54 -11.91
N GLU A 65 -2.44 -2.20 -11.68
CA GLU A 65 -2.25 -3.63 -11.87
C GLU A 65 -2.03 -4.38 -10.54
N THR A 66 -2.22 -3.70 -9.41
CA THR A 66 -2.24 -4.28 -8.06
C THR A 66 -3.59 -4.06 -7.40
N PRO A 67 -4.32 -5.13 -7.09
CA PRO A 67 -4.94 -5.32 -5.81
C PRO A 67 -3.94 -6.12 -4.93
N ALA A 68 -4.02 -6.03 -3.62
CA ALA A 68 -5.28 -5.96 -2.94
C ALA A 68 -5.10 -5.18 -1.64
N ALA A 69 -6.22 -4.95 -1.01
CA ALA A 69 -6.36 -4.51 0.36
C ALA A 69 -5.28 -5.01 1.40
N PRO A 70 -4.68 -6.22 1.30
CA PRO A 70 -3.62 -6.68 2.21
C PRO A 70 -2.32 -5.85 2.20
N GLU A 71 -1.84 -5.47 1.02
CA GLU A 71 -0.53 -4.86 0.84
C GLU A 71 -0.48 -3.44 1.41
N ILE A 72 -1.60 -2.70 1.33
CA ILE A 72 -1.73 -1.35 1.88
C ILE A 72 -1.59 -1.38 3.39
N MET A 73 -2.19 -2.37 4.07
CA MET A 73 -2.09 -2.46 5.53
C MET A 73 -0.63 -2.65 5.98
N ALA A 74 0.10 -3.56 5.33
CA ALA A 74 1.51 -3.78 5.63
C ALA A 74 2.37 -2.54 5.26
N ALA A 75 2.11 -1.90 4.12
CA ALA A 75 2.83 -0.71 3.69
C ALA A 75 2.64 0.46 4.65
N MET A 76 1.44 0.62 5.20
CA MET A 76 1.11 1.67 6.15
C MET A 76 1.77 1.42 7.52
N ASP A 77 1.81 0.18 7.99
CA ASP A 77 2.59 -0.19 9.19
C ASP A 77 4.08 0.14 9.01
N VAL A 78 4.67 -0.22 7.86
CA VAL A 78 6.07 0.12 7.52
C VAL A 78 6.26 1.63 7.41
N ALA A 79 5.30 2.36 6.84
CA ALA A 79 5.38 3.82 6.75
C ALA A 79 5.41 4.45 8.14
N LYS A 80 4.53 4.02 9.04
CA LYS A 80 4.45 4.49 10.43
C LYS A 80 5.75 4.22 11.20
N THR A 81 6.34 3.03 11.10
CA THR A 81 7.62 2.73 11.75
C THR A 81 8.75 3.56 11.18
N THR A 82 8.82 3.71 9.86
CA THR A 82 9.85 4.51 9.18
C THR A 82 9.78 5.99 9.57
N ILE A 83 8.58 6.55 9.72
CA ILE A 83 8.37 7.92 10.22
C ILE A 83 8.88 8.05 11.66
N LYS A 84 8.52 7.11 12.55
CA LYS A 84 8.97 7.10 13.94
C LYS A 84 10.50 7.09 14.03
N ASP A 85 11.14 6.23 13.27
CA ASP A 85 12.60 6.07 13.31
C ASP A 85 13.33 7.28 12.70
N SER A 86 12.80 7.86 11.63
CA SER A 86 13.42 9.00 10.92
C SER A 86 13.25 10.33 11.64
N LEU A 87 12.27 10.47 12.53
CA LEU A 87 12.01 11.68 13.31
C LEU A 87 12.17 11.47 14.83
N LYS A 88 12.80 10.37 15.27
CA LYS A 88 12.97 10.03 16.70
C LYS A 88 13.68 11.10 17.52
N ASP A 89 14.53 11.90 16.89
CA ASP A 89 15.27 13.01 17.49
C ASP A 89 14.44 14.31 17.59
N LYS A 90 13.22 14.32 17.04
CA LYS A 90 12.33 15.50 16.94
C LYS A 90 10.95 15.19 17.52
N PRO A 91 10.80 15.00 18.84
CA PRO A 91 9.58 14.46 19.46
C PRO A 91 8.33 15.30 19.23
N ARG A 92 8.44 16.64 19.21
CA ARG A 92 7.30 17.53 18.92
C ARG A 92 6.78 17.36 17.49
N LEU A 93 7.68 17.41 16.51
CA LEU A 93 7.33 17.22 15.10
C LEU A 93 6.81 15.79 14.85
N LEU A 94 7.42 14.79 15.49
CA LEU A 94 6.94 13.41 15.40
C LEU A 94 5.51 13.27 15.92
N ALA A 95 5.17 13.91 17.04
CA ALA A 95 3.81 13.90 17.58
C ALA A 95 2.80 14.52 16.59
N GLU A 96 3.11 15.71 16.03
CA GLU A 96 2.25 16.38 15.05
C GLU A 96 2.05 15.54 13.77
N VAL A 97 3.12 14.92 13.26
CA VAL A 97 3.06 14.06 12.07
C VAL A 97 2.26 12.80 12.35
N LEU A 98 2.46 12.15 13.51
CA LEU A 98 1.70 10.96 13.88
C LEU A 98 0.23 11.28 14.12
N GLU A 99 -0.11 12.42 14.72
CA GLU A 99 -1.50 12.86 14.84
C GLU A 99 -2.17 13.00 13.47
N CYS A 100 -1.49 13.61 12.50
CA CYS A 100 -1.98 13.71 11.13
C CYS A 100 -2.14 12.33 10.48
N TYR A 101 -1.18 11.43 10.71
CA TYR A 101 -1.21 10.05 10.23
C TYR A 101 -2.42 9.30 10.81
N GLU A 102 -2.58 9.24 12.13
CA GLU A 102 -3.65 8.46 12.76
C GLU A 102 -5.01 9.03 12.37
N LYS A 103 -5.16 10.36 12.37
CA LYS A 103 -6.41 11.00 11.95
C LYS A 103 -6.81 10.54 10.56
N ARG A 104 -5.89 10.52 9.58
CA ARG A 104 -6.22 10.07 8.22
C ARG A 104 -6.41 8.56 8.13
N TRP A 105 -5.53 7.80 8.78
CA TRP A 105 -5.59 6.34 8.76
C TRP A 105 -6.88 5.83 9.39
N GLU A 106 -7.24 6.31 10.58
CA GLU A 106 -8.42 5.84 11.34
C GLU A 106 -9.75 6.37 10.81
N SER A 107 -9.79 7.61 10.30
CA SER A 107 -11.07 8.21 9.89
C SER A 107 -11.40 8.10 8.40
N GLN A 108 -10.40 7.93 7.52
CA GLN A 108 -10.61 8.01 6.07
C GLN A 108 -10.23 6.73 5.31
N MET A 109 -9.44 5.85 5.91
CA MET A 109 -8.99 4.63 5.24
C MET A 109 -9.82 3.44 5.70
N GLU A 110 -10.26 2.58 4.77
CA GLU A 110 -11.07 1.39 5.05
C GLU A 110 -10.24 0.27 5.72
N GLN A 111 -9.63 0.56 6.88
CA GLN A 111 -8.71 -0.34 7.56
C GLN A 111 -9.28 -1.74 7.77
N LYS A 112 -10.58 -1.82 8.10
CA LYS A 112 -11.26 -3.09 8.34
C LYS A 112 -11.28 -3.95 7.08
N LEU A 113 -11.51 -3.35 5.91
CA LEU A 113 -11.45 -4.05 4.63
C LEU A 113 -10.02 -4.50 4.32
N TYR A 114 -9.03 -3.62 4.53
CA TYR A 114 -7.61 -3.94 4.36
C TYR A 114 -7.15 -5.11 5.25
N GLY A 115 -7.52 -5.08 6.53
CA GLY A 115 -7.24 -6.16 7.47
C GLY A 115 -7.98 -7.45 7.15
N ALA A 116 -9.24 -7.38 6.71
CA ALA A 116 -10.01 -8.53 6.28
C ALA A 116 -9.38 -9.22 5.06
N ALA A 117 -8.94 -8.43 4.07
CA ALA A 117 -8.23 -9.00 2.93
C ALA A 117 -6.90 -9.64 3.35
N LEU A 118 -6.14 -8.99 4.25
CA LEU A 118 -4.87 -9.54 4.75
C LEU A 118 -5.09 -10.86 5.50
N TYR A 119 -6.15 -10.97 6.30
CA TYR A 119 -6.59 -12.22 6.94
C TYR A 119 -6.82 -13.33 5.90
N LEU A 120 -7.50 -12.99 4.79
CA LEU A 120 -7.84 -13.92 3.72
C LEU A 120 -6.68 -14.23 2.75
N ASN A 121 -5.51 -13.62 2.94
CA ASN A 121 -4.31 -13.93 2.15
C ASN A 121 -3.54 -15.09 2.80
N PRO A 122 -3.62 -16.32 2.27
CA PRO A 122 -2.99 -17.49 2.90
C PRO A 122 -1.47 -17.41 2.95
N GLY A 123 -0.83 -16.72 1.99
CA GLY A 123 0.62 -16.55 1.98
C GLY A 123 1.15 -15.56 3.02
N LYS A 124 0.30 -14.64 3.50
CA LYS A 124 0.69 -13.62 4.49
C LYS A 124 0.14 -13.92 5.88
N PHE A 125 -1.14 -14.26 5.98
CA PHE A 125 -1.82 -14.45 7.26
C PHE A 125 -1.16 -15.53 8.13
N PHE A 126 -0.81 -16.68 7.56
CA PHE A 126 -0.21 -17.77 8.32
C PHE A 126 1.18 -17.41 8.84
N ALA A 127 1.99 -16.73 8.02
CA ALA A 127 3.29 -16.20 8.44
C ALA A 127 3.16 -15.14 9.55
N ILE A 128 2.14 -14.28 9.49
CA ILE A 128 1.83 -13.31 10.54
C ILE A 128 1.40 -14.04 11.82
N ARG A 129 0.49 -15.02 11.73
CA ARG A 129 -0.03 -15.74 12.89
C ARG A 129 1.05 -16.51 13.65
N GLU A 130 2.01 -17.09 12.94
CA GLU A 130 3.16 -17.76 13.55
C GLU A 130 4.06 -16.79 14.32
N LYS A 131 4.22 -15.56 13.83
CA LYS A 131 5.07 -14.53 14.44
C LYS A 131 4.37 -13.74 15.56
N ASP A 132 3.11 -13.35 15.34
CA ASP A 132 2.31 -12.52 16.24
C ASP A 132 0.84 -12.97 16.23
N ARG A 133 0.49 -13.81 17.21
CA ARG A 133 -0.90 -14.25 17.43
C ARG A 133 -1.86 -13.11 17.75
N ARG A 134 -1.39 -12.02 18.38
CA ARG A 134 -2.24 -10.86 18.68
C ARG A 134 -2.58 -10.11 17.42
N GLN A 135 -1.63 -9.97 16.49
CA GLN A 135 -1.88 -9.37 15.18
C GLN A 135 -2.87 -10.23 14.39
N ALA A 136 -2.69 -11.55 14.37
CA ALA A 136 -3.64 -12.44 13.70
C ALA A 136 -5.07 -12.32 14.27
N ALA A 137 -5.22 -12.27 15.61
CA ALA A 137 -6.53 -12.07 16.23
C ALA A 137 -7.17 -10.71 15.87
N ARG A 138 -6.36 -9.65 15.75
CA ARG A 138 -6.85 -8.35 15.25
C ARG A 138 -7.36 -8.46 13.81
N LEU A 139 -6.63 -9.13 12.93
CA LEU A 139 -7.05 -9.34 11.54
C LEU A 139 -8.35 -10.17 11.45
N ARG A 140 -8.50 -11.21 12.27
CA ARG A 140 -9.75 -11.98 12.39
C ARG A 140 -10.93 -11.10 12.83
N SER A 141 -10.70 -10.20 13.79
CA SER A 141 -11.72 -9.24 14.24
C SER A 141 -12.14 -8.28 13.13
N MET A 142 -11.17 -7.74 12.37
CA MET A 142 -11.45 -6.88 11.21
C MET A 142 -12.23 -7.63 10.11
N PHE A 143 -11.91 -8.90 9.87
CA PHE A 143 -12.70 -9.75 8.97
C PHE A 143 -14.14 -9.92 9.45
N ASN A 144 -14.38 -10.15 10.75
CA ASN A 144 -15.74 -10.24 11.29
C ASN A 144 -16.54 -8.95 11.09
N ASP A 145 -15.92 -7.80 11.35
CA ASP A 145 -16.57 -6.51 11.12
C ASP A 145 -16.97 -6.30 9.66
N VAL A 146 -16.19 -6.83 8.71
CA VAL A 146 -16.50 -6.77 7.28
C VAL A 146 -17.57 -7.79 6.91
N LEU A 147 -17.50 -9.01 7.43
CA LEU A 147 -18.50 -10.06 7.25
C LEU A 147 -19.90 -9.58 7.64
N TRP A 148 -20.05 -9.02 8.85
CA TRP A 148 -21.33 -8.51 9.36
C TRP A 148 -21.90 -7.35 8.55
N LYS A 149 -21.04 -6.61 7.82
CA LYS A 149 -21.46 -5.53 6.93
C LYS A 149 -21.82 -6.02 5.52
N MET A 150 -21.11 -7.03 5.01
CA MET A 150 -21.23 -7.49 3.63
C MET A 150 -22.27 -8.59 3.43
N VAL A 151 -22.62 -9.34 4.48
CA VAL A 151 -23.55 -10.47 4.44
C VAL A 151 -24.71 -10.16 5.38
N SER A 152 -25.94 -10.10 4.87
CA SER A 152 -27.12 -9.75 5.68
C SER A 152 -27.81 -10.95 6.33
N ASP A 153 -27.54 -12.16 5.85
CA ASP A 153 -28.14 -13.39 6.35
C ASP A 153 -27.33 -13.99 7.51
N ASP A 154 -27.95 -14.13 8.68
CA ASP A 154 -27.28 -14.56 9.91
C ASP A 154 -26.82 -16.04 9.85
N ASP A 155 -27.54 -16.88 9.11
CA ASP A 155 -27.18 -18.28 8.91
C ASP A 155 -25.94 -18.40 7.99
N GLU A 156 -25.89 -17.62 6.91
CA GLU A 156 -24.74 -17.49 6.03
C GLU A 156 -23.53 -16.92 6.78
N GLN A 157 -23.70 -15.87 7.59
CA GLN A 157 -22.63 -15.35 8.45
C GLN A 157 -22.08 -16.42 9.40
N THR A 158 -22.96 -17.22 10.02
CA THR A 158 -22.57 -18.29 10.94
C THR A 158 -21.76 -19.37 10.21
N LYS A 159 -22.18 -19.77 9.00
CA LYS A 159 -21.43 -20.71 8.15
C LYS A 159 -20.07 -20.17 7.76
N ILE A 160 -20.00 -18.93 7.29
CA ILE A 160 -18.75 -18.28 6.89
C ILE A 160 -17.79 -18.18 8.08
N SER A 161 -18.30 -17.80 9.26
CA SER A 161 -17.49 -17.69 10.47
C SER A 161 -16.89 -19.05 10.87
N LYS A 162 -17.68 -20.13 10.78
CA LYS A 162 -17.17 -21.49 11.04
C LYS A 162 -16.10 -21.91 10.03
N GLN A 163 -16.33 -21.67 8.73
CA GLN A 163 -15.35 -21.95 7.70
C GLN A 163 -14.07 -21.10 7.89
N ALA A 164 -14.20 -19.88 8.39
CA ALA A 164 -13.06 -19.01 8.70
C ALA A 164 -12.23 -19.57 9.87
N ASP A 165 -12.89 -20.18 10.87
CA ASP A 165 -12.20 -20.89 11.95
C ASP A 165 -11.43 -22.10 11.41
N ASP A 166 -12.02 -22.90 10.51
CA ASP A 166 -11.36 -24.03 9.85
C ASP A 166 -10.15 -23.55 9.02
N TYR A 167 -10.30 -22.48 8.25
CA TYR A 167 -9.22 -21.83 7.50
C TYR A 167 -8.09 -21.41 8.43
N GLU A 168 -8.39 -20.67 9.49
CA GLU A 168 -7.38 -20.19 10.43
C GLU A 168 -6.65 -21.35 11.11
N ARG A 169 -7.35 -22.40 11.50
CA ARG A 169 -6.73 -23.55 12.18
C ARG A 169 -6.04 -24.52 11.23
N SER A 170 -6.22 -24.38 9.92
CA SER A 170 -5.82 -25.40 8.93
C SER A 170 -6.54 -26.73 9.16
N GLU A 171 -7.82 -26.66 9.49
CA GLU A 171 -8.69 -27.79 9.80
C GLU A 171 -9.75 -27.96 8.69
N GLY A 172 -10.72 -28.84 8.90
CA GLY A 172 -11.78 -29.10 7.92
C GLY A 172 -11.33 -29.91 6.70
N ASP A 173 -12.26 -30.18 5.81
CA ASP A 173 -12.05 -31.12 4.70
C ASP A 173 -11.20 -30.54 3.56
N SER A 174 -11.13 -29.21 3.42
CA SER A 174 -10.24 -28.60 2.42
C SER A 174 -8.95 -28.06 3.01
N PHE A 175 -8.98 -27.30 4.11
CA PHE A 175 -7.79 -26.57 4.57
C PHE A 175 -6.77 -27.42 5.34
N SER A 176 -7.16 -28.61 5.81
CA SER A 176 -6.24 -29.59 6.42
C SER A 176 -5.37 -30.35 5.41
N LYS A 177 -5.71 -30.30 4.12
CA LYS A 177 -4.97 -31.01 3.06
C LYS A 177 -3.55 -30.48 2.95
N GLN A 178 -2.57 -31.38 2.87
CA GLN A 178 -1.15 -31.01 2.71
C GLN A 178 -0.90 -30.12 1.48
N GLY A 179 -1.64 -30.33 0.38
CA GLY A 179 -1.58 -29.48 -0.80
C GLY A 179 -2.00 -28.02 -0.50
N ALA A 180 -3.07 -27.83 0.25
CA ALA A 180 -3.55 -26.50 0.65
C ALA A 180 -2.52 -25.78 1.53
N ILE A 181 -1.89 -26.50 2.48
CA ILE A 181 -0.85 -25.96 3.38
C ILE A 181 0.43 -25.60 2.63
N ARG A 182 0.95 -26.54 1.82
CA ARG A 182 2.19 -26.35 1.05
C ARG A 182 2.07 -25.18 0.06
N ASP A 183 0.89 -25.04 -0.55
CA ASP A 183 0.70 -24.09 -1.64
C ASP A 183 0.35 -22.68 -1.15
N ARG A 184 0.20 -22.46 0.16
CA ARG A 184 0.04 -21.10 0.75
C ARG A 184 1.15 -20.16 0.32
N ASP A 185 2.38 -20.67 0.29
CA ASP A 185 3.60 -19.94 -0.05
C ASP A 185 4.05 -20.11 -1.51
N ARG A 186 3.69 -21.22 -2.17
CA ARG A 186 4.04 -21.45 -3.59
C ARG A 186 3.15 -20.66 -4.54
N LYS A 187 1.92 -20.40 -4.11
CA LYS A 187 1.07 -19.38 -4.69
C LYS A 187 1.20 -18.12 -3.81
N ASN A 188 2.43 -17.64 -3.59
CA ASN A 188 2.70 -16.36 -2.93
C ASN A 188 3.94 -15.73 -3.61
N PRO A 189 3.81 -14.55 -4.25
CA PRO A 189 4.88 -14.01 -5.09
C PRO A 189 6.11 -13.50 -4.33
N SER A 190 6.13 -13.53 -2.99
CA SER A 190 7.28 -12.99 -2.24
C SER A 190 8.55 -13.88 -2.22
N LYS A 191 8.50 -15.16 -2.62
CA LYS A 191 9.70 -16.04 -2.58
C LYS A 191 10.49 -16.10 -3.89
N ASP A 192 9.86 -15.86 -5.05
CA ASP A 192 10.56 -15.97 -6.34
C ASP A 192 11.24 -14.66 -6.79
N PHE A 193 11.04 -13.55 -6.09
CA PHE A 193 11.59 -12.24 -6.47
C PHE A 193 13.12 -12.12 -6.37
N GLU A 194 13.82 -13.02 -5.67
CA GLU A 194 15.29 -13.01 -5.62
C GLU A 194 15.97 -13.59 -6.88
N THR A 195 15.23 -14.26 -7.78
CA THR A 195 15.84 -14.94 -8.96
C THR A 195 15.42 -14.40 -10.32
N ILE A 196 14.49 -13.45 -10.40
CA ILE A 196 13.96 -12.92 -11.68
C ILE A 196 14.47 -11.50 -12.11
N PRO A 197 15.55 -10.88 -11.57
CA PRO A 197 15.99 -9.58 -12.13
C PRO A 197 16.63 -9.60 -13.53
N SER A 198 16.94 -10.76 -14.13
CA SER A 198 17.80 -10.80 -15.33
C SER A 198 17.11 -11.09 -16.67
N VAL A 199 15.86 -11.58 -16.70
CA VAL A 199 15.22 -12.05 -17.96
C VAL A 199 13.91 -11.32 -18.30
N LEU A 200 13.31 -10.61 -17.34
CA LEU A 200 12.01 -9.96 -17.51
C LEU A 200 11.97 -8.77 -18.48
N PRO A 201 13.02 -7.95 -18.68
CA PRO A 201 12.93 -6.82 -19.62
C PRO A 201 12.87 -7.23 -21.10
N PHE A 202 13.14 -8.51 -21.43
CA PHE A 202 13.43 -8.92 -22.81
C PHE A 202 12.31 -9.68 -23.53
N LEU A 203 11.30 -10.19 -22.83
CA LEU A 203 10.28 -11.06 -23.46
C LEU A 203 8.87 -10.48 -23.47
N PHE A 204 8.50 -9.62 -22.53
CA PHE A 204 7.16 -9.04 -22.48
C PHE A 204 7.28 -7.60 -21.98
N GLY A 205 6.77 -6.64 -22.78
CA GLY A 205 6.63 -5.25 -22.34
C GLY A 205 5.87 -5.18 -21.01
N ASN A 206 6.15 -4.13 -20.24
CA ASN A 206 5.81 -3.90 -18.82
C ASN A 206 4.30 -3.92 -18.45
N GLU A 207 3.41 -4.51 -19.24
CA GLU A 207 1.95 -4.54 -19.05
C GLU A 207 1.41 -5.91 -18.56
N LEU A 208 2.20 -7.00 -18.60
CA LEU A 208 1.70 -8.37 -18.35
C LEU A 208 2.28 -9.07 -17.11
N THR A 209 3.17 -8.42 -16.36
CA THR A 209 3.74 -9.02 -15.13
C THR A 209 2.76 -9.01 -13.95
N MET A 210 1.67 -8.25 -14.04
CA MET A 210 0.95 -7.75 -12.86
C MET A 210 -0.49 -8.29 -12.69
N GLU A 211 -1.17 -8.74 -13.75
CA GLU A 211 -2.41 -9.55 -13.63
C GLU A 211 -2.18 -10.82 -12.79
N LEU A 212 -0.94 -11.31 -12.74
CA LEU A 212 -0.55 -12.52 -12.01
C LEU A 212 -0.76 -12.42 -10.49
N TYR A 213 -0.75 -11.22 -9.89
CA TYR A 213 -0.74 -11.02 -8.43
C TYR A 213 -2.11 -11.21 -7.76
N ILE A 214 -3.19 -10.66 -8.34
CA ILE A 214 -4.59 -10.92 -7.93
C ILE A 214 -4.90 -12.41 -8.07
N CYS A 215 -4.46 -12.95 -9.20
CA CYS A 215 -4.74 -14.30 -9.60
C CYS A 215 -4.25 -15.24 -8.51
N ILE A 216 -3.10 -15.03 -7.88
CA ILE A 216 -2.51 -16.01 -6.99
C ILE A 216 -3.34 -16.31 -5.72
N ALA A 217 -3.79 -15.31 -4.96
CA ALA A 217 -4.63 -15.53 -3.77
C ALA A 217 -6.04 -16.01 -4.16
N VAL A 218 -6.62 -15.42 -5.22
CA VAL A 218 -7.90 -15.84 -5.79
C VAL A 218 -7.85 -17.27 -6.35
N LEU A 219 -6.73 -17.69 -6.93
CA LEU A 219 -6.47 -19.04 -7.44
C LEU A 219 -6.26 -20.03 -6.31
N TRP A 220 -5.62 -19.64 -5.20
CA TRP A 220 -5.54 -20.49 -4.01
C TRP A 220 -6.94 -20.75 -3.48
N TRP A 221 -7.75 -19.70 -3.30
CA TRP A 221 -9.16 -19.82 -2.93
C TRP A 221 -9.92 -20.70 -3.93
N GLY A 222 -9.73 -20.50 -5.24
CA GLY A 222 -10.31 -21.33 -6.30
C GLY A 222 -9.94 -22.81 -6.23
N SER A 223 -8.72 -23.12 -5.81
CA SER A 223 -8.20 -24.50 -5.75
C SER A 223 -8.58 -25.22 -4.46
N TYR A 224 -8.66 -24.48 -3.35
CA TYR A 224 -8.65 -25.06 -2.00
C TYR A 224 -9.81 -24.61 -1.10
N GLY A 225 -10.65 -23.66 -1.51
CA GLY A 225 -11.86 -23.28 -0.76
C GLY A 225 -13.13 -24.02 -1.18
N GLY A 226 -13.02 -25.11 -1.95
CA GLY A 226 -14.15 -25.70 -2.69
C GLY A 226 -15.27 -26.27 -1.83
N LEU A 227 -14.96 -26.87 -0.67
CA LEU A 227 -15.99 -27.39 0.26
C LEU A 227 -16.50 -26.31 1.23
N GLU A 228 -15.82 -25.16 1.25
CA GLU A 228 -16.08 -24.00 2.09
C GLU A 228 -16.49 -22.83 1.17
N TYR A 229 -17.53 -23.07 0.37
CA TYR A 229 -17.94 -22.21 -0.75
C TYR A 229 -18.32 -20.79 -0.32
N GLU A 230 -19.01 -20.64 0.82
CA GLU A 230 -19.47 -19.35 1.32
C GLU A 230 -18.28 -18.44 1.67
N LEU A 231 -17.30 -18.97 2.42
CA LEU A 231 -16.06 -18.25 2.72
C LEU A 231 -15.26 -18.01 1.45
N GLN A 232 -15.15 -19.00 0.55
CA GLN A 232 -14.44 -18.84 -0.71
C GLN A 232 -15.02 -17.70 -1.57
N SER A 233 -16.34 -17.64 -1.70
CA SER A 233 -17.05 -16.61 -2.46
C SER A 233 -16.81 -15.23 -1.86
N LEU A 234 -16.97 -15.09 -0.54
CA LEU A 234 -16.71 -13.83 0.16
C LEU A 234 -15.23 -13.43 0.05
N ALA A 235 -14.31 -14.39 0.19
CA ALA A 235 -12.88 -14.13 0.14
C ALA A 235 -12.44 -13.62 -1.23
N LYS A 236 -12.91 -14.26 -2.30
CA LYS A 236 -12.67 -13.78 -3.67
C LYS A 236 -13.24 -12.38 -3.87
N ARG A 237 -14.44 -12.09 -3.38
CA ARG A 237 -15.04 -10.74 -3.45
C ARG A 237 -14.18 -9.71 -2.73
N ILE A 238 -13.81 -9.95 -1.47
CA ILE A 238 -13.02 -9.00 -0.65
C ILE A 238 -11.63 -8.77 -1.25
N ILE A 239 -10.92 -9.83 -1.65
CA ILE A 239 -9.56 -9.73 -2.19
C ILE A 239 -9.55 -9.03 -3.56
N SER A 240 -10.64 -9.15 -4.34
CA SER A 240 -10.74 -8.54 -5.66
C SER A 240 -11.20 -7.07 -5.66
N LEU A 241 -11.45 -6.46 -4.50
CA LEU A 241 -11.83 -5.05 -4.43
C LEU A 241 -10.63 -4.15 -4.74
N CYS A 242 -10.79 -3.25 -5.73
CA CYS A 242 -9.80 -2.21 -6.03
C CYS A 242 -9.73 -1.22 -4.86
N CYS A 243 -8.50 -0.90 -4.42
CA CYS A 243 -8.27 -0.03 -3.27
C CYS A 243 -8.14 1.45 -3.64
N SER A 244 -8.16 1.78 -4.93
CA SER A 244 -8.09 3.15 -5.42
C SER A 244 -9.03 3.35 -6.61
N ALA A 245 -9.67 4.52 -6.66
CA ALA A 245 -10.42 4.98 -7.84
C ALA A 245 -9.48 5.60 -8.90
N SER A 246 -8.25 5.96 -8.51
CA SER A 246 -7.23 6.60 -9.35
C SER A 246 -6.70 5.67 -10.46
N GLY A 247 -6.79 4.35 -10.29
CA GLY A 247 -6.40 3.45 -11.36
C GLY A 247 -7.32 3.48 -12.58
N CYS A 248 -8.56 3.92 -12.38
CA CYS A 248 -9.42 4.31 -13.49
C CYS A 248 -9.02 5.67 -14.09
N GLU A 249 -8.50 6.62 -13.30
CA GLU A 249 -8.15 7.98 -13.77
C GLU A 249 -6.97 8.00 -14.75
N ARG A 250 -6.02 7.06 -14.64
CA ARG A 250 -4.90 6.96 -15.59
C ARG A 250 -5.35 6.61 -17.01
N ASN A 251 -6.30 5.70 -17.15
CA ASN A 251 -6.97 5.45 -18.43
C ASN A 251 -7.70 6.70 -18.92
N TRP A 252 -8.34 7.46 -18.03
CA TRP A 252 -9.04 8.69 -18.41
C TRP A 252 -8.09 9.80 -18.88
N SER A 253 -6.87 9.88 -18.34
CA SER A 253 -5.85 10.83 -18.82
C SER A 253 -5.38 10.55 -20.25
N ALA A 254 -5.31 9.28 -20.65
CA ALA A 254 -5.03 8.88 -22.03
C ALA A 254 -6.19 9.23 -22.97
N PHE A 255 -7.44 9.10 -22.50
CA PHE A 255 -8.65 9.48 -23.24
C PHE A 255 -8.99 10.97 -23.19
N ALA A 256 -8.41 11.75 -22.27
CA ALA A 256 -8.62 13.21 -22.19
C ALA A 256 -8.13 13.91 -23.46
N ASN A 257 -7.12 13.36 -24.14
CA ASN A 257 -6.65 13.84 -25.44
C ASN A 257 -7.61 13.49 -26.59
N VAL A 258 -8.51 12.52 -26.41
CA VAL A 258 -9.53 12.12 -27.39
C VAL A 258 -10.81 12.95 -27.21
N SER A 259 -11.18 13.28 -25.97
CA SER A 259 -12.40 14.05 -25.66
C SER A 259 -12.23 15.57 -25.76
N THR A 260 -10.99 16.09 -25.85
CA THR A 260 -10.74 17.53 -25.98
C THR A 260 -10.62 18.02 -27.44
N THR A 261 -10.69 17.13 -28.44
CA THR A 261 -10.60 17.52 -29.86
C THR A 261 -11.97 17.65 -30.55
N THR A 262 -12.98 18.19 -29.87
CA THR A 262 -14.22 18.59 -30.55
C THR A 262 -14.88 19.81 -29.90
N LYS A 263 -14.32 20.99 -30.15
CA LYS A 263 -15.01 22.18 -30.71
C LYS A 263 -14.07 23.38 -30.76
#